data_AF-A0A382Q0E6-F1
#
_entry.id   AF-A0A382Q0E6-F1
#
_cell.length_a   1.000
_cell.length_b   1.000
_cell.length_c   1.000
_cell.angle_alpha   90.00
_cell.angle_beta   90.00
_cell.angle_gamma   90.00
#
_symmetry.space_group_name_H-M   'P 1'
#
loop_
_entity.id
_entity.type
_entity.pdbx_description
1 polymer ?
#
loop_
_entity_poly.entity_id
_entity_poly.type
_entity_poly.pdbx_seq_one_letter_code
_entity_poly.pdbx_strand_id
1 'polypeptide(L)'
;MELYRTKAPDDHFSCNFFLMSRTNVKEAAEALAIGQSIGNPSVRSKYETPEMMENHSAKIIADPDDLAKIKAGVVEIAWPYRNIDWYADGIAQLMCTVMGGQMDIDIIQQCHWIDIHIDRKKSDLSVPSYGLSGFRDHVQQYGKPLLGTIVKPKTGLTPETLKDIVTQMIEGGVDFIKEDEIMSNPACLTLEERISIVQPILDGKDTVYCYCINSDPHTLMDKARTISGWGGMGVHINFWSGMGAYKAIRDEDNGTFIHFQKSGDKVLTSKYNAYRIEWAVLCKLAGLIGCD
;
A
#
# COMPACT_ATOMS: atom_id res chain seq x y z
N MET A 1 -22.67 -14.77 -22.68
CA MET A 1 -22.13 -13.74 -21.77
C MET A 1 -21.33 -14.48 -20.72
N GLU A 2 -20.03 -14.48 -20.86
CA GLU A 2 -19.18 -15.41 -20.12
C GLU A 2 -18.45 -14.65 -19.02
N LEU A 3 -18.72 -14.98 -17.76
CA LEU A 3 -17.90 -14.54 -16.63
C LEU A 3 -16.55 -15.26 -16.61
N TYR A 4 -16.48 -16.43 -17.25
CA TYR A 4 -15.28 -17.27 -17.26
C TYR A 4 -14.41 -16.98 -18.48
N ARG A 5 -13.10 -17.01 -18.28
CA ARG A 5 -12.09 -16.92 -19.33
C ARG A 5 -10.96 -17.91 -19.03
N THR A 6 -10.23 -18.33 -20.06
CA THR A 6 -9.02 -19.13 -19.89
C THR A 6 -7.78 -18.30 -19.55
N LYS A 7 -7.84 -16.98 -19.78
CA LYS A 7 -6.76 -16.01 -19.56
C LYS A 7 -7.35 -14.66 -19.18
N ALA A 8 -6.65 -13.90 -18.35
CA ALA A 8 -7.02 -12.51 -18.05
C ALA A 8 -6.99 -11.67 -19.34
N PRO A 9 -8.04 -10.86 -19.63
CA PRO A 9 -8.00 -9.93 -20.76
C PRO A 9 -6.94 -8.84 -20.58
N ASP A 10 -6.36 -8.35 -21.67
CA ASP A 10 -5.26 -7.36 -21.62
C ASP A 10 -5.69 -6.02 -21.00
N ASP A 11 -6.97 -5.65 -21.09
CA ASP A 11 -7.53 -4.43 -20.48
C ASP A 11 -8.03 -4.65 -19.05
N HIS A 12 -7.55 -5.71 -18.39
CA HIS A 12 -7.85 -6.01 -16.99
C HIS A 12 -6.57 -6.12 -16.14
N PHE A 13 -6.67 -5.74 -14.86
CA PHE A 13 -5.74 -6.18 -13.82
C PHE A 13 -6.29 -7.44 -13.15
N SER A 14 -5.45 -8.26 -12.54
CA SER A 14 -5.91 -9.49 -11.87
C SER A 14 -5.45 -9.61 -10.44
N CYS A 15 -6.27 -10.28 -9.64
CA CYS A 15 -5.99 -10.62 -8.26
C CYS A 15 -6.21 -12.11 -8.04
N ASN A 16 -5.33 -12.73 -7.27
CA ASN A 16 -5.49 -14.09 -6.80
C ASN A 16 -6.12 -14.06 -5.41
N PHE A 17 -7.14 -14.90 -5.22
CA PHE A 17 -7.79 -15.08 -3.94
C PHE A 17 -7.76 -16.54 -3.53
N PHE A 18 -7.47 -16.79 -2.25
CA PHE A 18 -7.93 -18.02 -1.63
C PHE A 18 -9.38 -17.82 -1.18
N LEU A 19 -10.29 -18.67 -1.64
CA LEU A 19 -11.68 -18.69 -1.23
C LEU A 19 -11.98 -19.99 -0.49
N MET A 20 -12.78 -19.88 0.57
CA MET A 20 -13.47 -20.99 1.22
C MET A 20 -14.96 -20.68 1.24
N SER A 21 -15.80 -21.61 0.81
CA SER A 21 -17.22 -21.42 0.62
C SER A 21 -18.05 -22.50 1.32
N ARG A 22 -19.23 -22.11 1.82
CA ARG A 22 -20.21 -23.05 2.38
C ARG A 22 -20.75 -23.99 1.29
N THR A 23 -20.89 -23.49 0.07
CA THR A 23 -21.42 -24.22 -1.09
C THR A 23 -20.27 -24.83 -1.90
N ASN A 24 -19.70 -24.07 -2.82
CA ASN A 24 -18.54 -24.40 -3.64
C ASN A 24 -17.78 -23.12 -4.04
N VAL A 25 -16.56 -23.26 -4.56
CA VAL A 25 -15.73 -22.11 -4.97
C VAL A 25 -16.30 -21.41 -6.20
N LYS A 26 -17.01 -22.13 -7.09
CA LYS A 26 -17.64 -21.54 -8.29
C LYS A 26 -18.60 -20.41 -7.91
N GLU A 27 -19.57 -20.68 -7.05
CA GLU A 27 -20.57 -19.71 -6.60
C GLU A 27 -19.94 -18.55 -5.83
N ALA A 28 -18.93 -18.84 -4.98
CA ALA A 28 -18.19 -17.80 -4.27
C ALA A 28 -17.42 -16.87 -5.21
N ALA A 29 -16.77 -17.42 -6.25
CA ALA A 29 -16.05 -16.63 -7.24
C ALA A 29 -17.00 -15.80 -8.11
N GLU A 30 -18.14 -16.36 -8.53
CA GLU A 30 -19.20 -15.61 -9.25
C GLU A 30 -19.75 -14.48 -8.39
N ALA A 31 -20.03 -14.76 -7.11
CA ALA A 31 -20.54 -13.76 -6.19
C ALA A 31 -19.53 -12.63 -5.95
N LEU A 32 -18.25 -12.97 -5.77
CA LEU A 32 -17.17 -12.01 -5.61
C LEU A 32 -16.98 -11.17 -6.88
N ALA A 33 -16.86 -11.81 -8.05
CA ALA A 33 -16.65 -11.11 -9.32
C ALA A 33 -17.79 -10.15 -9.64
N ILE A 34 -19.05 -10.58 -9.52
CA ILE A 34 -20.23 -9.73 -9.79
C ILE A 34 -20.32 -8.62 -8.74
N GLY A 35 -20.27 -9.01 -7.46
CA GLY A 35 -20.42 -8.13 -6.29
C GLY A 35 -19.38 -7.02 -6.23
N GLN A 36 -18.19 -7.25 -6.77
CA GLN A 36 -17.07 -6.30 -6.76
C GLN A 36 -16.82 -5.65 -8.13
N SER A 37 -17.78 -5.69 -9.06
CA SER A 37 -17.59 -5.03 -10.36
C SER A 37 -18.83 -4.36 -10.92
N ILE A 38 -19.98 -5.04 -10.95
CA ILE A 38 -21.11 -4.56 -11.77
C ILE A 38 -22.47 -4.60 -11.09
N GLY A 39 -22.66 -5.42 -10.06
CA GLY A 39 -23.99 -5.52 -9.45
C GLY A 39 -24.06 -6.41 -8.24
N ASN A 40 -25.28 -6.66 -7.78
CA ASN A 40 -25.52 -7.55 -6.65
C ASN A 40 -25.60 -9.00 -7.14
N PRO A 41 -24.84 -9.94 -6.56
CA PRO A 41 -24.82 -11.33 -7.03
C PRO A 41 -26.13 -12.08 -6.78
N SER A 42 -26.91 -11.66 -5.78
CA SER A 42 -28.19 -12.27 -5.40
C SER A 42 -29.39 -11.64 -6.10
N VAL A 43 -29.33 -10.36 -6.45
CA VAL A 43 -30.45 -9.60 -7.06
C VAL A 43 -29.95 -8.78 -8.25
N ARG A 44 -30.16 -9.30 -9.46
CA ARG A 44 -29.69 -8.67 -10.70
C ARG A 44 -30.60 -7.51 -11.12
N SER A 45 -29.98 -6.39 -11.51
CA SER A 45 -30.73 -5.23 -12.00
C SER A 45 -31.24 -5.47 -13.42
N LYS A 46 -32.51 -5.12 -13.68
CA LYS A 46 -33.09 -5.18 -15.04
C LYS A 46 -32.41 -4.24 -16.05
N TYR A 47 -31.57 -3.32 -15.57
CA TYR A 47 -30.85 -2.36 -16.41
C TYR A 47 -29.46 -2.87 -16.83
N GLU A 48 -29.02 -4.02 -16.34
CA GLU A 48 -27.76 -4.63 -16.75
C GLU A 48 -27.88 -5.16 -18.19
N THR A 49 -27.13 -4.56 -19.11
CA THR A 49 -27.09 -5.00 -20.50
C THR A 49 -25.95 -6.02 -20.72
N PRO A 50 -26.02 -6.84 -21.80
CA PRO A 50 -24.91 -7.71 -22.16
C PRO A 50 -23.60 -6.96 -22.41
N GLU A 51 -23.67 -5.74 -22.95
CA GLU A 51 -22.50 -4.88 -23.17
C GLU A 51 -21.90 -4.38 -21.84
N MET A 52 -22.75 -3.93 -20.91
CA MET A 52 -22.29 -3.55 -19.57
C MET A 52 -21.58 -4.73 -18.91
N MET A 53 -22.18 -5.91 -18.95
CA MET A 53 -21.58 -7.13 -18.42
C MET A 53 -20.28 -7.47 -19.10
N GLU A 54 -20.17 -7.38 -20.42
CA GLU A 54 -18.90 -7.68 -21.08
C GLU A 54 -17.79 -6.71 -20.66
N ASN A 55 -18.07 -5.40 -20.66
CA ASN A 55 -17.08 -4.35 -20.46
C ASN A 55 -16.75 -4.02 -19.00
N HIS A 56 -17.69 -4.23 -18.07
CA HIS A 56 -17.58 -3.77 -16.70
C HIS A 56 -17.61 -4.88 -15.65
N SER A 57 -17.99 -6.12 -16.01
CA SER A 57 -17.90 -7.23 -15.04
C SER A 57 -16.48 -7.77 -14.94
N ALA A 58 -16.08 -8.13 -13.72
CA ALA A 58 -14.87 -8.91 -13.51
C ALA A 58 -15.00 -10.31 -14.12
N LYS A 59 -13.87 -10.86 -14.59
CA LYS A 59 -13.77 -12.17 -15.23
C LYS A 59 -13.05 -13.16 -14.33
N ILE A 60 -13.59 -14.36 -14.20
CA ILE A 60 -13.00 -15.46 -13.45
C ILE A 60 -12.11 -16.26 -14.38
N ILE A 61 -10.84 -16.44 -14.01
CA ILE A 61 -9.86 -17.13 -14.84
C ILE A 61 -9.74 -18.58 -14.37
N ALA A 62 -10.69 -19.41 -14.79
CA ALA A 62 -10.78 -20.82 -14.40
C ALA A 62 -11.79 -21.58 -15.28
N ASP A 63 -11.75 -22.91 -15.19
CA ASP A 63 -12.87 -23.76 -15.60
C ASP A 63 -13.95 -23.77 -14.50
N PRO A 64 -15.21 -23.38 -14.80
CA PRO A 64 -16.29 -23.39 -13.82
C PRO A 64 -16.56 -24.78 -13.21
N ASP A 65 -16.39 -25.86 -13.98
CA ASP A 65 -16.70 -27.22 -13.54
C ASP A 65 -15.69 -27.69 -12.48
N ASP A 66 -14.45 -27.24 -12.57
CA ASP A 66 -13.44 -27.54 -11.56
C ASP A 66 -13.70 -26.79 -10.25
N LEU A 67 -14.10 -25.52 -10.35
CA LEU A 67 -14.46 -24.73 -9.17
C LEU A 67 -15.72 -25.27 -8.46
N ALA A 68 -16.64 -25.89 -9.21
CA ALA A 68 -17.87 -26.47 -8.65
C ALA A 68 -17.60 -27.71 -7.77
N LYS A 69 -16.48 -28.40 -7.99
CA LYS A 69 -16.11 -29.65 -7.28
C LYS A 69 -15.47 -29.41 -5.91
N ILE A 70 -15.03 -28.17 -5.63
CA ILE A 70 -14.23 -27.84 -4.46
C ILE A 70 -14.94 -26.82 -3.56
N LYS A 71 -14.68 -26.90 -2.25
CA LYS A 71 -15.16 -25.93 -1.26
C LYS A 71 -14.12 -24.91 -0.83
N ALA A 72 -12.85 -25.15 -1.13
CA ALA A 72 -11.77 -24.20 -0.88
C ALA A 72 -10.71 -24.32 -1.96
N GLY A 73 -10.16 -23.20 -2.40
CA GLY A 73 -9.17 -23.16 -3.48
C GLY A 73 -8.73 -21.74 -3.83
N VAL A 74 -7.71 -21.65 -4.67
CA VAL A 74 -7.25 -20.38 -5.22
C VAL A 74 -7.96 -20.12 -6.54
N VAL A 75 -8.41 -18.88 -6.74
CA VAL A 75 -9.01 -18.40 -7.98
C VAL A 75 -8.39 -17.06 -8.38
N GLU A 76 -8.10 -16.90 -9.67
CA GLU A 76 -7.75 -15.62 -10.25
C GLU A 76 -9.01 -14.93 -10.77
N ILE A 77 -9.19 -13.66 -10.40
CA ILE A 77 -10.26 -12.82 -10.90
C ILE A 77 -9.64 -11.56 -11.49
N ALA A 78 -10.10 -11.16 -12.67
CA ALA A 78 -9.60 -10.03 -13.43
C ALA A 78 -10.66 -8.92 -13.49
N TRP A 79 -10.28 -7.67 -13.20
CA TRP A 79 -11.14 -6.50 -13.21
C TRP A 79 -10.77 -5.55 -14.34
N PRO A 80 -11.74 -4.94 -15.05
CA PRO A 80 -11.46 -3.96 -16.09
C PRO A 80 -10.75 -2.73 -15.52
N TYR A 81 -9.66 -2.28 -16.15
CA TYR A 81 -9.01 -1.02 -15.75
C TYR A 81 -9.99 0.16 -15.83
N ARG A 82 -10.88 0.16 -16.82
CA ARG A 82 -11.85 1.26 -17.08
C ARG A 82 -12.83 1.54 -15.94
N ASN A 83 -12.93 0.68 -14.94
CA ASN A 83 -13.84 0.86 -13.81
C ASN A 83 -13.27 1.76 -12.70
N ILE A 84 -12.00 2.18 -12.81
CA ILE A 84 -11.31 3.00 -11.81
C ILE A 84 -10.74 4.22 -12.52
N ASP A 85 -10.95 5.41 -11.96
CA ASP A 85 -10.10 6.57 -12.26
C ASP A 85 -8.76 6.35 -11.56
N TRP A 86 -7.79 5.81 -12.29
CA TRP A 86 -6.51 5.39 -11.74
C TRP A 86 -5.64 6.55 -11.25
N TYR A 87 -5.87 7.73 -11.77
CA TYR A 87 -5.13 8.91 -11.37
C TYR A 87 -5.76 9.56 -10.13
N ALA A 88 -7.05 9.93 -10.20
CA ALA A 88 -7.70 10.71 -9.15
C ALA A 88 -8.12 9.87 -7.93
N ASP A 89 -8.66 8.67 -8.17
CA ASP A 89 -9.11 7.78 -7.09
C ASP A 89 -8.04 6.74 -6.72
N GLY A 90 -7.41 6.19 -7.77
CA GLY A 90 -6.24 5.32 -7.71
C GLY A 90 -6.34 4.20 -6.67
N ILE A 91 -5.33 4.14 -5.80
CA ILE A 91 -5.20 3.07 -4.80
C ILE A 91 -6.38 3.01 -3.82
N ALA A 92 -7.01 4.13 -3.49
CA ALA A 92 -8.14 4.13 -2.56
C ALA A 92 -9.34 3.37 -3.16
N GLN A 93 -9.66 3.63 -4.43
CA GLN A 93 -10.73 2.94 -5.13
C GLN A 93 -10.36 1.52 -5.51
N LEU A 94 -9.09 1.22 -5.80
CA LEU A 94 -8.62 -0.16 -5.97
C LEU A 94 -8.89 -1.01 -4.72
N MET A 95 -8.52 -0.48 -3.54
CA MET A 95 -8.75 -1.18 -2.27
C MET A 95 -10.22 -1.42 -2.01
N CYS A 96 -11.08 -0.42 -2.26
CA CYS A 96 -12.53 -0.54 -2.13
C CYS A 96 -13.11 -1.56 -3.13
N THR A 97 -12.61 -1.56 -4.37
CA THR A 97 -13.06 -2.45 -5.44
C THR A 97 -12.71 -3.91 -5.15
N VAL A 98 -11.51 -4.19 -4.65
CA VAL A 98 -11.00 -5.56 -4.49
C VAL A 98 -11.34 -6.14 -3.11
N MET A 99 -11.38 -5.27 -2.08
CA MET A 99 -11.57 -5.65 -0.67
C MET A 99 -12.73 -4.92 0.00
N GLY A 100 -13.77 -4.54 -0.73
CA GLY A 100 -15.00 -3.97 -0.19
C GLY A 100 -16.04 -5.02 0.23
N GLY A 101 -16.98 -5.29 -0.67
CA GLY A 101 -18.23 -6.00 -0.38
C GLY A 101 -18.11 -7.52 -0.24
N GLN A 102 -16.92 -8.11 -0.38
CA GLN A 102 -16.73 -9.56 -0.16
C GLN A 102 -17.08 -10.00 1.26
N MET A 103 -17.00 -9.08 2.23
CA MET A 103 -17.36 -9.30 3.63
C MET A 103 -18.86 -9.60 3.82
N ASP A 104 -19.69 -9.13 2.88
CA ASP A 104 -21.16 -9.21 2.96
C ASP A 104 -21.72 -10.40 2.15
N ILE A 105 -20.85 -11.22 1.56
CA ILE A 105 -21.25 -12.38 0.77
C ILE A 105 -21.38 -13.59 1.69
N ASP A 106 -22.61 -13.92 2.09
CA ASP A 106 -22.92 -14.96 3.06
C ASP A 106 -22.29 -16.33 2.78
N ILE A 107 -22.18 -16.75 1.52
CA ILE A 107 -21.63 -18.07 1.18
C ILE A 107 -20.11 -18.15 1.36
N ILE A 108 -19.41 -17.02 1.42
CA ILE A 108 -17.96 -16.95 1.63
C ILE A 108 -17.66 -17.12 3.13
N GLN A 109 -16.83 -18.10 3.47
CA GLN A 109 -16.34 -18.35 4.82
C GLN A 109 -14.96 -17.74 5.04
N GLN A 110 -14.12 -17.74 4.00
CA GLN A 110 -12.81 -17.11 3.99
C GLN A 110 -12.53 -16.51 2.61
N CYS A 111 -11.96 -15.31 2.58
CA CYS A 111 -11.49 -14.66 1.38
C CYS A 111 -10.15 -13.97 1.68
N HIS A 112 -9.07 -14.51 1.14
CA HIS A 112 -7.73 -13.96 1.34
C HIS A 112 -7.24 -13.42 0.00
N TRP A 113 -6.94 -12.14 -0.07
CA TRP A 113 -6.26 -11.55 -1.21
C TRP A 113 -4.78 -11.91 -1.13
N ILE A 114 -4.35 -12.85 -1.97
CA ILE A 114 -3.01 -13.45 -1.89
C ILE A 114 -2.04 -12.90 -2.93
N ASP A 115 -2.55 -12.39 -4.05
CA ASP A 115 -1.70 -11.76 -5.05
C ASP A 115 -2.41 -10.72 -5.92
N ILE A 116 -1.64 -9.81 -6.53
CA ILE A 116 -2.10 -8.79 -7.47
C ILE A 116 -1.12 -8.64 -8.64
N HIS A 117 -1.68 -8.49 -9.84
CA HIS A 117 -0.99 -8.19 -11.08
C HIS A 117 -1.60 -6.95 -11.73
N ILE A 118 -0.85 -5.84 -11.73
CA ILE A 118 -1.20 -4.58 -12.36
C ILE A 118 -0.15 -4.22 -13.40
N ASP A 119 -0.60 -3.83 -14.57
CA ASP A 119 0.20 -3.22 -15.63
C ASP A 119 0.34 -1.73 -15.33
N ARG A 120 1.56 -1.33 -14.93
CA ARG A 120 1.88 0.06 -14.58
C ARG A 120 1.56 1.06 -15.70
N LYS A 121 1.63 0.64 -16.97
CA LYS A 121 1.34 1.53 -18.10
C LYS A 121 -0.15 1.85 -18.23
N LYS A 122 -1.02 1.09 -17.56
CA LYS A 122 -2.48 1.23 -17.58
C LYS A 122 -3.05 1.79 -16.28
N SER A 123 -2.24 1.84 -15.23
CA SER A 123 -2.67 2.21 -13.89
C SER A 123 -2.22 3.60 -13.43
N ASP A 124 -1.48 4.36 -14.25
CA ASP A 124 -0.95 5.71 -13.91
C ASP A 124 -0.32 5.80 -12.51
N LEU A 125 0.24 4.68 -12.03
CA LEU A 125 0.80 4.55 -10.69
C LEU A 125 2.31 4.81 -10.75
N SER A 126 2.73 5.83 -10.01
CA SER A 126 4.12 6.26 -9.88
C SER A 126 5.03 5.13 -9.34
N VAL A 127 6.29 5.17 -9.75
CA VAL A 127 7.32 4.26 -9.22
C VAL A 127 8.01 4.89 -8.01
N PRO A 128 8.73 4.10 -7.18
CA PRO A 128 9.61 4.69 -6.17
C PRO A 128 10.66 5.57 -6.86
N SER A 129 10.90 6.79 -6.35
CA SER A 129 11.86 7.71 -6.99
C SER A 129 13.31 7.33 -6.70
N TYR A 130 13.57 6.69 -5.57
CA TYR A 130 14.89 6.14 -5.24
C TYR A 130 14.90 4.63 -5.45
N GLY A 131 13.95 3.94 -4.82
CA GLY A 131 14.00 2.49 -4.61
C GLY A 131 15.34 2.04 -4.02
N LEU A 132 15.62 0.74 -4.11
CA LEU A 132 16.84 0.18 -3.54
C LEU A 132 18.12 0.71 -4.19
N SER A 133 18.14 0.89 -5.52
CA SER A 133 19.33 1.35 -6.24
C SER A 133 19.66 2.80 -5.90
N GLY A 134 18.68 3.71 -5.98
CA GLY A 134 18.89 5.11 -5.63
C GLY A 134 19.24 5.30 -4.16
N PHE A 135 18.69 4.48 -3.26
CA PHE A 135 19.09 4.49 -1.86
C PHE A 135 20.57 4.11 -1.68
N ARG A 136 21.03 3.05 -2.36
CA ARG A 136 22.44 2.63 -2.30
C ARG A 136 23.38 3.65 -2.91
N ASP A 137 22.97 4.26 -4.01
CA ASP A 137 23.71 5.33 -4.67
C ASP A 137 23.80 6.57 -3.78
N HIS A 138 22.80 6.83 -2.93
CA HIS A 138 22.90 7.90 -1.94
C HIS A 138 23.88 7.55 -0.82
N VAL A 139 23.68 6.42 -0.13
CA VAL A 139 24.47 6.06 1.08
C VAL A 139 25.86 5.49 0.77
N GLN A 140 26.18 5.27 -0.52
CA GLN A 140 27.44 4.67 -1.00
C GLN A 140 27.74 3.28 -0.40
N GLN A 141 26.71 2.49 -0.11
CA GLN A 141 26.86 1.13 0.44
C GLN A 141 26.36 0.06 -0.53
N TYR A 142 27.27 -0.80 -0.98
CA TYR A 142 27.01 -1.85 -1.97
C TYR A 142 27.40 -3.23 -1.45
N GLY A 143 26.77 -4.29 -2.00
CA GLY A 143 27.13 -5.68 -1.70
C GLY A 143 26.86 -6.14 -0.26
N LYS A 144 26.16 -5.33 0.55
CA LYS A 144 25.84 -5.64 1.95
C LYS A 144 24.44 -5.15 2.34
N PRO A 145 23.84 -5.69 3.42
CA PRO A 145 22.66 -5.10 4.05
C PRO A 145 22.91 -3.66 4.50
N LEU A 146 21.87 -2.84 4.47
CA LEU A 146 21.88 -1.46 4.97
C LEU A 146 21.64 -1.46 6.48
N LEU A 147 22.39 -0.65 7.22
CA LEU A 147 22.25 -0.52 8.67
C LEU A 147 21.29 0.61 9.02
N GLY A 148 20.14 0.24 9.59
CA GLY A 148 19.09 1.16 10.01
C GLY A 148 18.90 1.22 11.53
N THR A 149 18.51 2.38 12.05
CA THR A 149 18.17 2.55 13.47
C THR A 149 16.94 3.42 13.69
N ILE A 150 16.36 3.33 14.88
CA ILE A 150 15.16 4.07 15.29
C ILE A 150 15.52 4.94 16.49
N VAL A 151 15.16 6.23 16.43
CA VAL A 151 15.34 7.15 17.56
C VAL A 151 14.52 6.68 18.77
N LYS A 152 15.16 6.61 19.94
CA LYS A 152 14.55 6.23 21.23
C LYS A 152 15.01 7.16 22.35
N PRO A 153 14.18 7.48 23.36
CA PRO A 153 12.79 7.05 23.57
C PRO A 153 11.83 7.53 22.48
N LYS A 154 10.66 6.88 22.39
CA LYS A 154 9.70 7.09 21.29
C LYS A 154 9.12 8.51 21.25
N THR A 155 8.83 9.06 22.43
CA THR A 155 8.28 10.40 22.67
C THR A 155 8.87 10.94 23.97
N GLY A 156 8.72 12.25 24.24
CA GLY A 156 9.28 12.90 25.43
C GLY A 156 10.76 13.24 25.31
N LEU A 157 11.31 13.27 24.09
CA LEU A 157 12.66 13.74 23.82
C LEU A 157 12.78 15.24 24.10
N THR A 158 13.90 15.66 24.67
CA THR A 158 14.33 17.07 24.68
C THR A 158 15.18 17.37 23.44
N PRO A 159 15.36 18.65 23.07
CA PRO A 159 16.25 19.04 21.98
C PRO A 159 17.68 18.48 22.12
N GLU A 160 18.25 18.54 23.34
CA GLU A 160 19.61 18.09 23.64
C GLU A 160 19.71 16.57 23.49
N THR A 161 18.69 15.85 23.96
CA THR A 161 18.66 14.39 23.90
C THR A 161 18.57 13.92 22.44
N LEU A 162 17.70 14.54 21.63
CA LEU A 162 17.59 14.20 20.21
C LEU A 162 18.92 14.47 19.48
N LYS A 163 19.54 15.62 19.74
CA LYS A 163 20.83 16.00 19.14
C LYS A 163 21.91 14.97 19.47
N ASP A 164 22.05 14.60 20.74
CA ASP A 164 23.05 13.63 21.21
C ASP A 164 22.85 12.26 20.54
N ILE A 165 21.62 11.73 20.57
CA ILE A 165 21.30 10.42 19.97
C ILE A 165 21.61 10.40 18.48
N VAL A 166 21.14 11.39 17.72
CA VAL A 166 21.30 11.43 16.27
C VAL A 166 22.78 11.58 15.89
N THR A 167 23.53 12.40 16.64
CA THR A 167 24.98 12.55 16.44
C THR A 167 25.68 11.20 16.63
N GLN A 168 25.43 10.50 17.74
CA GLN A 168 26.03 9.19 18.00
C GLN A 168 25.65 8.13 16.96
N MET A 169 24.40 8.13 16.46
CA MET A 169 23.97 7.22 15.41
C MET A 169 24.74 7.45 14.10
N ILE A 170 24.90 8.70 13.70
CA ILE A 170 25.65 9.07 12.48
C ILE A 170 27.13 8.75 12.63
N GLU A 171 27.75 9.09 13.77
CA GLU A 171 29.15 8.75 14.07
C GLU A 171 29.38 7.23 14.14
N GLY A 172 28.36 6.48 14.55
CA GLY A 172 28.35 5.02 14.53
C GLY A 172 28.26 4.40 13.12
N GLY A 173 28.03 5.19 12.08
CA GLY A 173 28.05 4.76 10.68
C GLY A 173 26.77 4.06 10.21
N VAL A 174 25.60 4.51 10.70
CA VAL A 174 24.30 4.03 10.17
C VAL A 174 24.00 4.65 8.80
N ASP A 175 23.39 3.85 7.93
CA ASP A 175 22.95 4.28 6.59
C ASP A 175 21.58 4.97 6.64
N PHE A 176 20.78 4.61 7.64
CA PHE A 176 19.37 4.99 7.75
C PHE A 176 18.98 5.25 9.21
N ILE A 177 18.27 6.35 9.46
CA ILE A 177 17.65 6.67 10.73
C ILE A 177 16.17 6.95 10.48
N LYS A 178 15.30 6.48 11.37
CA LYS A 178 13.89 6.90 11.40
C LYS A 178 13.45 7.29 12.80
N GLU A 179 12.46 8.17 12.85
CA GLU A 179 11.71 8.42 14.07
C GLU A 179 10.80 7.22 14.43
N ASP A 180 10.30 7.17 15.67
CA ASP A 180 9.32 6.14 16.04
C ASP A 180 7.95 6.44 15.40
N GLU A 181 7.16 5.40 15.14
CA GLU A 181 5.84 5.54 14.50
C GLU A 181 4.84 6.38 15.27
N ILE A 182 5.03 6.55 16.58
CA ILE A 182 4.14 7.37 17.41
C ILE A 182 4.67 8.79 17.66
N MET A 183 5.73 9.22 16.95
CA MET A 183 6.33 10.55 17.16
C MET A 183 5.44 11.66 16.57
N SER A 184 5.20 11.67 15.25
CA SER A 184 4.46 12.71 14.52
C SER A 184 4.79 14.15 14.97
N ASN A 185 3.86 14.90 15.56
CA ASN A 185 4.08 16.30 15.97
C ASN A 185 3.63 16.56 17.42
N PRO A 186 4.34 16.03 18.43
CA PRO A 186 3.96 16.14 19.82
C PRO A 186 4.42 17.48 20.42
N ALA A 187 3.71 17.98 21.43
CA ALA A 187 4.02 19.27 22.06
C ALA A 187 5.38 19.32 22.79
N CYS A 188 5.95 18.16 23.14
CA CYS A 188 7.27 18.10 23.80
C CYS A 188 8.43 18.39 22.85
N LEU A 189 8.26 18.14 21.54
CA LEU A 189 9.27 18.40 20.52
C LEU A 189 8.62 18.33 19.13
N THR A 190 8.21 19.48 18.61
CA THR A 190 7.48 19.63 17.34
C THR A 190 8.32 19.21 16.13
N LEU A 191 7.67 18.93 15.00
CA LEU A 191 8.34 18.55 13.75
C LEU A 191 9.38 19.60 13.33
N GLU A 192 9.04 20.88 13.37
CA GLU A 192 9.95 21.97 13.00
C GLU A 192 11.15 22.06 13.93
N GLU A 193 10.96 21.93 15.25
CA GLU A 193 12.06 21.87 16.20
C GLU A 193 13.01 20.70 15.88
N ARG A 194 12.46 19.50 15.59
CA ARG A 194 13.28 18.34 15.22
C ARG A 194 14.03 18.53 13.92
N ILE A 195 13.41 19.11 12.91
CA ILE A 195 14.07 19.45 11.65
C ILE A 195 15.24 20.40 11.92
N SER A 196 15.02 21.46 12.70
CA SER A 196 16.06 22.44 13.04
C SER A 196 17.25 21.85 13.80
N ILE A 197 17.04 20.76 14.54
CA ILE A 197 18.09 20.06 15.29
C ILE A 197 18.83 19.09 14.38
N VAL A 198 18.10 18.29 13.60
CA VAL A 198 18.65 17.13 12.87
C VAL A 198 19.30 17.53 11.56
N GLN A 199 18.73 18.47 10.80
CA GLN A 199 19.29 18.83 9.49
C GLN A 199 20.73 19.35 9.56
N PRO A 200 21.10 20.22 10.52
CA PRO A 200 22.50 20.64 10.66
C PRO A 200 23.47 19.49 10.97
N ILE A 201 23.02 18.39 11.55
CA ILE A 201 23.86 17.22 11.86
C ILE A 201 24.08 16.37 10.60
N LEU A 202 23.08 16.34 9.72
CA LEU A 202 23.13 15.61 8.44
C LEU A 202 23.96 16.33 7.38
N ASP A 203 24.32 17.59 7.57
CA ASP A 203 25.10 18.34 6.59
C ASP A 203 26.43 17.64 6.27
N GLY A 204 26.66 17.37 4.98
CA GLY A 204 27.79 16.60 4.48
C GLY A 204 27.80 15.11 4.88
N LYS A 205 26.65 14.53 5.26
CA LYS A 205 26.49 13.10 5.56
C LYS A 205 25.58 12.44 4.54
N ASP A 206 25.89 11.19 4.20
CA ASP A 206 25.09 10.38 3.27
C ASP A 206 23.99 9.58 3.99
N THR A 207 23.79 9.78 5.30
CA THR A 207 22.77 9.06 6.08
C THR A 207 21.37 9.59 5.77
N VAL A 208 20.44 8.70 5.45
CA VAL A 208 19.03 9.09 5.26
C VAL A 208 18.32 9.17 6.61
N TYR A 209 17.70 10.32 6.92
CA TYR A 209 16.84 10.49 8.09
C TYR A 209 15.37 10.62 7.67
N CYS A 210 14.51 9.77 8.23
CA CYS A 210 13.06 9.80 8.00
C CYS A 210 12.30 10.38 9.18
N TYR A 211 11.65 11.52 8.96
CA TYR A 211 10.73 12.13 9.94
C TYR A 211 9.37 11.43 9.95
N CYS A 212 8.77 11.27 11.12
CA CYS A 212 7.42 10.74 11.25
C CYS A 212 6.41 11.83 10.91
N ILE A 213 5.58 11.62 9.87
CA ILE A 213 4.58 12.61 9.44
C ILE A 213 3.14 12.09 9.37
N ASN A 214 2.81 11.07 10.17
CA ASN A 214 1.41 10.62 10.32
C ASN A 214 0.48 11.82 10.54
N SER A 215 -0.48 11.99 9.63
CA SER A 215 -1.36 13.16 9.56
C SER A 215 -2.67 12.83 8.85
N ASP A 216 -3.67 13.66 9.07
CA ASP A 216 -4.87 13.68 8.23
C ASP A 216 -4.53 14.20 6.83
N PRO A 217 -5.28 13.79 5.78
CA PRO A 217 -4.95 14.11 4.39
C PRO A 217 -4.70 15.60 4.13
N HIS A 218 -5.52 16.48 4.72
CA HIS A 218 -5.46 17.93 4.49
C HIS A 218 -4.21 18.62 5.08
N THR A 219 -3.45 17.97 5.96
CA THR A 219 -2.22 18.55 6.57
C THR A 219 -0.95 17.77 6.22
N LEU A 220 -1.09 16.57 5.65
CA LEU A 220 0.03 15.69 5.35
C LEU A 220 1.04 16.36 4.40
N MET A 221 0.54 16.93 3.30
CA MET A 221 1.40 17.50 2.26
C MET A 221 2.15 18.74 2.76
N ASP A 222 1.55 19.53 3.64
CA ASP A 222 2.24 20.68 4.23
C ASP A 222 3.44 20.23 5.07
N LYS A 223 3.31 19.15 5.85
CA LYS A 223 4.45 18.59 6.60
C LYS A 223 5.53 18.04 5.69
N ALA A 224 5.16 17.33 4.63
CA ALA A 224 6.11 16.81 3.64
C ALA A 224 6.89 17.94 2.97
N ARG A 225 6.18 19.01 2.55
CA ARG A 225 6.78 20.22 1.97
C ARG A 225 7.67 20.97 2.94
N THR A 226 7.29 21.06 4.21
CA THR A 226 8.14 21.67 5.26
C THR A 226 9.46 20.91 5.36
N ILE A 227 9.44 19.57 5.40
CA ILE A 227 10.66 18.77 5.47
C ILE A 227 11.55 19.01 4.25
N SER A 228 11.00 18.90 3.04
CA SER A 228 11.77 19.12 1.81
C SER A 228 12.30 20.55 1.71
N GLY A 229 11.52 21.54 2.16
CA GLY A 229 11.91 22.96 2.17
C GLY A 229 13.10 23.26 3.08
N TRP A 230 13.34 22.43 4.09
CA TRP A 230 14.51 22.49 4.97
C TRP A 230 15.66 21.59 4.52
N GLY A 231 15.57 21.00 3.32
CA GLY A 231 16.59 20.08 2.79
C GLY A 231 16.46 18.64 3.27
N GLY A 232 15.37 18.30 3.98
CA GLY A 232 15.13 16.93 4.43
C GLY A 232 14.74 16.01 3.28
N MET A 233 15.36 14.84 3.25
CA MET A 233 15.20 13.88 2.16
C MET A 233 14.28 12.70 2.51
N GLY A 234 13.90 12.50 3.78
CA GLY A 234 13.19 11.29 4.20
C GLY A 234 11.93 11.55 5.01
N VAL A 235 10.88 10.81 4.70
CA VAL A 235 9.66 10.73 5.51
C VAL A 235 9.31 9.27 5.78
N HIS A 236 8.68 9.02 6.93
CA HIS A 236 7.93 7.79 7.12
C HIS A 236 6.51 8.08 7.57
N ILE A 237 5.60 7.33 6.98
CA ILE A 237 4.17 7.38 7.25
C ILE A 237 3.74 5.99 7.69
N ASN A 238 2.80 5.91 8.62
CA ASN A 238 2.17 4.68 9.04
C ASN A 238 1.03 4.29 8.10
N PHE A 239 0.85 2.99 7.85
CA PHE A 239 -0.22 2.50 6.97
C PHE A 239 -1.64 2.96 7.37
N TRP A 240 -1.86 3.33 8.63
CA TRP A 240 -3.12 3.92 9.11
C TRP A 240 -3.45 5.29 8.49
N SER A 241 -2.47 6.04 7.99
CA SER A 241 -2.72 7.26 7.20
C SER A 241 -3.32 6.98 5.82
N GLY A 242 -3.46 5.70 5.45
CA GLY A 242 -3.99 5.26 4.17
C GLY A 242 -2.93 5.24 3.07
N MET A 243 -3.10 4.37 2.08
CA MET A 243 -2.14 4.26 0.96
C MET A 243 -2.11 5.51 0.07
N GLY A 244 -3.23 6.25 -0.01
CA GLY A 244 -3.29 7.52 -0.75
C GLY A 244 -2.31 8.58 -0.21
N ALA A 245 -1.94 8.53 1.07
CA ALA A 245 -0.95 9.41 1.68
C ALA A 245 0.44 9.29 1.01
N TYR A 246 0.86 8.06 0.75
CA TYR A 246 2.15 7.78 0.11
C TYR A 246 2.14 8.18 -1.36
N LYS A 247 1.04 7.85 -2.07
CA LYS A 247 0.84 8.26 -3.46
C LYS A 247 0.88 9.79 -3.60
N ALA A 248 0.21 10.53 -2.72
CA ALA A 248 0.18 11.99 -2.78
C ALA A 248 1.59 12.62 -2.67
N ILE A 249 2.44 12.10 -1.78
CA ILE A 249 3.83 12.56 -1.67
C ILE A 249 4.62 12.19 -2.92
N ARG A 250 4.47 10.96 -3.42
CA ARG A 250 5.17 10.54 -4.63
C ARG A 250 4.75 11.34 -5.86
N ASP A 251 3.48 11.67 -6.01
CA ASP A 251 2.99 12.40 -7.19
C ASP A 251 3.48 13.86 -7.23
N GLU A 252 3.77 14.48 -6.07
CA GLU A 252 4.47 15.77 -6.02
C GLU A 252 5.97 15.65 -6.37
N ASP A 253 6.54 14.45 -6.22
CA ASP A 253 7.92 14.05 -6.53
C ASP A 253 8.99 15.09 -6.16
N ASN A 254 8.94 15.58 -4.93
CA ASN A 254 9.88 16.58 -4.41
C ASN A 254 11.23 15.98 -3.95
N GLY A 255 11.63 14.81 -4.46
CA GLY A 255 12.86 14.13 -4.04
C GLY A 255 12.80 13.53 -2.63
N THR A 256 11.60 13.21 -2.13
CA THR A 256 11.45 12.56 -0.84
C THR A 256 11.57 11.04 -0.95
N PHE A 257 12.41 10.46 -0.10
CA PHE A 257 12.45 9.04 0.23
C PHE A 257 11.28 8.68 1.16
N ILE A 258 10.51 7.66 0.79
CA ILE A 258 9.26 7.31 1.46
C ILE A 258 9.37 5.92 2.12
N HIS A 259 9.55 5.90 3.43
CA HIS A 259 9.56 4.66 4.22
C HIS A 259 8.15 4.21 4.63
N PHE A 260 7.79 2.96 4.30
CA PHE A 260 6.51 2.35 4.68
C PHE A 260 6.53 1.82 6.13
N GLN A 261 5.88 2.54 7.06
CA GLN A 261 5.76 2.09 8.44
C GLN A 261 4.55 1.16 8.62
N LYS A 262 4.83 -0.14 8.78
CA LYS A 262 3.80 -1.19 8.87
C LYS A 262 3.11 -1.36 10.23
N SER A 263 3.44 -0.58 11.27
CA SER A 263 2.94 -0.84 12.63
C SER A 263 1.41 -0.83 12.68
N GLY A 264 0.81 -2.00 12.97
CA GLY A 264 -0.64 -2.23 13.01
C GLY A 264 -1.19 -3.06 11.84
N ASP A 265 -0.35 -3.38 10.84
CA ASP A 265 -0.75 -4.12 9.62
C ASP A 265 -1.47 -5.44 9.90
N LYS A 266 -1.14 -6.09 11.02
CA LYS A 266 -1.75 -7.37 11.44
C LYS A 266 -3.26 -7.31 11.61
N VAL A 267 -3.85 -6.13 11.78
CA VAL A 267 -5.32 -5.98 11.74
C VAL A 267 -5.87 -6.44 10.39
N LEU A 268 -5.13 -6.22 9.29
CA LEU A 268 -5.49 -6.65 7.94
C LEU A 268 -4.80 -7.95 7.51
N THR A 269 -3.56 -8.19 7.96
CA THR A 269 -2.69 -9.27 7.42
C THR A 269 -2.61 -10.52 8.30
N SER A 270 -3.25 -10.52 9.46
CA SER A 270 -3.21 -11.67 10.35
C SER A 270 -3.77 -12.92 9.67
N LYS A 271 -2.98 -14.01 9.67
CA LYS A 271 -3.40 -15.33 9.16
C LYS A 271 -4.64 -15.91 9.87
N TYR A 272 -5.02 -15.35 11.01
CA TYR A 272 -6.21 -15.78 11.76
C TYR A 272 -7.49 -15.07 11.30
N ASN A 273 -7.36 -14.02 10.48
CA ASN A 273 -8.51 -13.35 9.91
C ASN A 273 -9.06 -14.19 8.74
N ALA A 274 -10.37 -14.44 8.77
CA ALA A 274 -11.08 -15.10 7.68
C ALA A 274 -11.08 -14.25 6.40
N TYR A 275 -11.05 -12.93 6.55
CA TYR A 275 -10.93 -11.98 5.48
C TYR A 275 -9.66 -11.17 5.68
N ARG A 276 -8.74 -11.24 4.71
CA ARG A 276 -7.43 -10.61 4.87
C ARG A 276 -6.75 -10.28 3.56
N ILE A 277 -5.79 -9.40 3.68
CA ILE A 277 -4.82 -9.07 2.63
C ILE A 277 -3.50 -9.68 3.05
N GLU A 278 -2.93 -10.56 2.24
CA GLU A 278 -1.63 -11.15 2.56
C GLU A 278 -0.55 -10.06 2.58
N TRP A 279 0.43 -10.20 3.47
CA TRP A 279 1.50 -9.19 3.62
C TRP A 279 2.24 -8.90 2.31
N ALA A 280 2.44 -9.93 1.47
CA ALA A 280 3.06 -9.77 0.16
C ALA A 280 2.27 -8.83 -0.76
N VAL A 281 0.94 -8.85 -0.69
CA VAL A 281 0.08 -7.92 -1.44
C VAL A 281 0.27 -6.49 -0.93
N LEU A 282 0.28 -6.28 0.39
CA LEU A 282 0.56 -4.94 0.94
C LEU A 282 1.92 -4.40 0.50
N CYS A 283 2.97 -5.25 0.45
CA CYS A 283 4.27 -4.85 -0.09
C CYS A 283 4.21 -4.48 -1.58
N LYS A 284 3.49 -5.26 -2.40
CA LYS A 284 3.29 -4.93 -3.83
C LYS A 284 2.57 -3.60 -3.99
N LEU A 285 1.51 -3.36 -3.21
CA LEU A 285 0.76 -2.11 -3.22
C LEU A 285 1.62 -0.92 -2.77
N ALA A 286 2.44 -1.07 -1.72
CA ALA A 286 3.37 -0.04 -1.28
C ALA A 286 4.39 0.32 -2.37
N GLY A 287 4.94 -0.66 -3.08
CA GLY A 287 5.82 -0.39 -4.22
C GLY A 287 5.08 0.18 -5.45
N LEU A 288 3.80 -0.12 -5.61
CA LEU A 288 2.95 0.45 -6.67
C LEU A 288 2.61 1.92 -6.42
N ILE A 289 2.50 2.36 -5.16
CA ILE A 289 2.25 3.77 -4.79
C ILE A 289 3.54 4.57 -4.55
N GLY A 290 4.70 3.99 -4.87
CA GLY A 290 5.97 4.69 -4.89
C GLY A 290 6.73 4.77 -3.55
N CYS A 291 6.42 3.90 -2.58
CA CYS A 291 7.29 3.73 -1.41
C CYS A 291 8.64 3.13 -1.80
N ASP A 292 9.72 3.57 -1.14
CA ASP A 292 11.10 3.16 -1.42
C ASP A 292 11.59 1.98 -0.55
#